data_AF-A0A7X7DJ31-F1
#
_entry.id   AF-A0A7X7DJ31-F1
#
_cell.length_a   1.000
_cell.length_b   1.000
_cell.length_c   1.000
_cell.angle_alpha   90.00
_cell.angle_beta   90.00
_cell.angle_gamma   90.00
#
_symmetry.space_group_name_H-M   'P 1'
#
loop_
_entity.id
_entity.type
_entity.pdbx_description
1 polymer ?
#
loop_
_entity_poly.entity_id
_entity_poly.type
_entity_poly.pdbx_seq_one_letter_code
_entity_poly.pdbx_strand_id
1 'polypeptide(L)'
;MSITIFSTYSESFPLSHIVYVGSVFEISAENRKGESTHSFKIITSSSVMYCNYRDEEAAKTAHDSLEKQLGEYGRKLFKNAGDIIDVSRVTSFSKVITLKKPQQNCTHAIILNIDTCTDEKQRQIWLHYKSDESATNARKALYTLISMASGNRAVPAHEEKNEEALVTA
;
A
#
# COMPACT_ATOMS: atom_id res chain seq x y z
N MET A 1 16.10 -7.98 22.12
CA MET A 1 15.42 -8.00 20.80
C MET A 1 16.36 -7.42 19.78
N SER A 2 16.69 -8.15 18.71
CA SER A 2 17.47 -7.62 17.58
C SER A 2 16.59 -6.67 16.77
N ILE A 3 17.08 -5.46 16.53
CA ILE A 3 16.40 -4.52 15.63
C ILE A 3 16.82 -4.89 14.21
N THR A 4 15.87 -5.34 13.39
CA THR A 4 16.11 -5.56 11.97
C THR A 4 16.05 -4.22 11.24
N ILE A 5 17.09 -3.90 10.49
CA ILE A 5 17.27 -2.62 9.81
C ILE A 5 17.34 -2.87 8.31
N PHE A 6 16.57 -2.09 7.56
CA PHE A 6 16.77 -1.92 6.13
C PHE A 6 17.64 -0.69 5.90
N SER A 7 18.71 -0.82 5.13
CA SER A 7 19.62 0.27 4.83
C SER A 7 19.66 0.53 3.33
N THR A 8 19.63 1.81 2.97
CA THR A 8 20.02 2.28 1.64
C THR A 8 21.48 2.72 1.69
N TYR A 9 21.99 3.28 0.59
CA TYR A 9 23.35 3.85 0.57
C TYR A 9 23.54 4.97 1.60
N SER A 10 22.50 5.76 1.90
CA SER A 10 22.60 6.96 2.74
C SER A 10 21.76 6.93 4.01
N GLU A 11 20.77 6.05 4.10
CA GLU A 11 19.80 6.04 5.20
C GLU A 11 19.59 4.62 5.73
N SER A 12 19.05 4.52 6.93
CA SER A 12 18.74 3.25 7.58
C SER A 12 17.44 3.35 8.36
N PHE A 13 16.61 2.32 8.23
CA PHE A 13 15.23 2.29 8.67
C PHE A 13 14.97 1.04 9.51
N PRO A 14 14.54 1.17 10.77
CA PRO A 14 14.00 0.04 11.51
C PRO A 14 12.78 -0.51 10.77
N LEU A 15 12.78 -1.80 10.44
CA LEU A 15 11.67 -2.41 9.69
C LEU A 15 10.33 -2.27 10.41
N SER A 16 10.36 -2.28 11.75
CA SER A 16 9.19 -2.08 12.61
C SER A 16 8.49 -0.73 12.40
N HIS A 17 9.19 0.26 11.87
CA HIS A 17 8.68 1.62 11.69
C HIS A 17 8.21 1.89 10.26
N ILE A 18 8.55 1.05 9.28
CA ILE A 18 8.10 1.23 7.89
C ILE A 18 6.61 0.95 7.82
N VAL A 19 5.79 1.86 7.31
CA VAL A 19 4.32 1.70 7.22
C VAL A 19 3.89 1.40 5.79
N TYR A 20 4.55 2.04 4.82
CA TYR A 20 4.26 1.89 3.40
C TYR A 20 5.55 1.95 2.59
N VAL A 21 5.60 1.13 1.55
CA VAL A 21 6.61 1.19 0.49
C VAL A 21 5.85 1.35 -0.81
N GLY A 22 6.20 2.37 -1.58
CA GLY A 22 5.59 2.62 -2.88
C GLY A 22 6.27 1.88 -4.01
N SER A 23 5.58 1.74 -5.13
CA SER A 23 6.16 1.17 -6.35
C SER A 23 7.43 1.92 -6.79
N VAL A 24 8.35 1.20 -7.44
CA VAL A 24 9.49 1.80 -8.14
C VAL A 24 8.97 2.65 -9.31
N PHE A 25 9.49 3.86 -9.44
CA PHE A 25 9.16 4.80 -10.51
C PHE A 25 10.39 5.52 -11.04
N GLU A 26 10.32 5.95 -12.30
CA GLU A 26 11.34 6.79 -12.92
C GLU A 26 11.22 8.25 -12.44
N ILE A 27 12.33 8.83 -12.03
CA ILE A 27 12.43 10.25 -11.68
C ILE A 27 12.49 11.04 -12.98
N SER A 28 11.59 12.01 -13.15
CA SER A 28 11.60 12.87 -14.34
C SER A 28 12.91 13.66 -14.44
N ALA A 29 13.39 13.90 -15.66
CA ALA A 29 14.72 14.42 -15.93
C ALA A 29 15.00 15.73 -15.17
N GLU A 30 14.01 16.61 -15.06
CA GLU A 30 14.07 17.89 -14.35
C GLU A 30 14.16 17.76 -12.82
N ASN A 31 13.77 16.60 -12.26
CA ASN A 31 13.78 16.33 -10.81
C ASN A 31 14.93 15.42 -10.36
N ARG A 32 15.76 14.94 -11.30
CA ARG A 32 16.92 14.09 -10.99
C ARG A 32 17.95 14.87 -10.18
N LYS A 33 18.46 14.25 -9.13
CA LYS A 33 19.58 14.76 -8.34
C LYS A 33 20.77 13.83 -8.50
N GLY A 34 21.88 14.35 -9.01
CA GLY A 34 23.06 13.54 -9.34
C GLY A 34 22.75 12.53 -10.44
N GLU A 35 23.21 11.30 -10.26
CA GLU A 35 23.07 10.22 -11.25
C GLU A 35 21.82 9.35 -11.03
N SER A 36 20.97 9.69 -10.07
CA SER A 36 19.78 8.89 -9.76
C SER A 36 18.68 9.06 -10.81
N THR A 37 18.21 7.95 -11.36
CA THR A 37 17.15 7.92 -12.37
C THR A 37 15.86 7.28 -11.87
N HIS A 38 15.92 6.45 -10.83
CA HIS A 38 14.78 5.72 -10.30
C HIS A 38 14.67 5.89 -8.78
N SER A 39 13.44 5.80 -8.27
CA SER A 39 13.19 5.85 -6.84
C SER A 39 11.97 5.04 -6.45
N PHE A 40 11.91 4.67 -5.17
CA PHE A 40 10.65 4.30 -4.52
C PHE A 40 10.51 5.06 -3.21
N LYS A 41 9.26 5.25 -2.80
CA LYS A 41 8.91 6.00 -1.59
C LYS A 41 8.81 5.07 -0.39
N ILE A 42 9.34 5.48 0.76
CA ILE A 42 9.09 4.85 2.05
C ILE A 42 8.33 5.84 2.93
N ILE A 43 7.25 5.39 3.56
CA ILE A 43 6.62 6.09 4.68
C ILE A 43 6.91 5.30 5.93
N THR A 44 7.52 5.94 6.92
CA THR A 44 7.72 5.39 8.26
C THR A 44 6.73 6.00 9.24
N SER A 45 6.75 5.54 10.49
CA SER A 45 5.98 6.14 11.57
C SER A 45 6.36 7.61 11.84
N SER A 46 7.57 8.06 11.47
CA SER A 46 8.05 9.42 11.77
C SER A 46 8.39 10.27 10.55
N SER A 47 8.58 9.68 9.38
CA SER A 47 9.11 10.40 8.21
C SER A 47 8.62 9.82 6.88
N VAL A 48 8.83 10.59 5.82
CA VAL A 48 8.68 10.10 4.45
C VAL A 48 9.92 10.38 3.66
N MET A 49 10.43 9.32 3.04
CA MET A 49 11.70 9.30 2.35
C MET A 49 11.54 8.72 0.96
N TYR A 50 12.49 9.09 0.10
CA TYR A 50 12.60 8.61 -1.27
C TYR A 50 13.96 7.96 -1.41
N CYS A 51 13.97 6.66 -1.65
CA CYS A 51 15.19 5.89 -1.86
C CYS A 51 15.57 6.03 -3.34
N ASN A 52 16.67 6.72 -3.63
CA ASN A 52 17.08 7.04 -5.00
C ASN A 52 18.20 6.11 -5.47
N TYR A 53 18.11 5.65 -6.72
CA TYR A 53 19.05 4.70 -7.32
C TYR A 53 19.43 5.15 -8.74
N ARG A 54 20.61 4.72 -9.20
CA ARG A 54 21.18 5.09 -10.51
C ARG A 54 20.39 4.51 -11.69
N ASP A 55 19.75 3.37 -11.49
CA ASP A 55 19.01 2.63 -12.51
C ASP A 55 17.83 1.86 -11.89
N GLU A 56 16.97 1.33 -12.77
CA GLU A 56 15.75 0.61 -12.40
C GLU A 56 16.05 -0.72 -11.70
N GLU A 57 17.10 -1.42 -12.13
CA GLU A 57 17.46 -2.75 -11.63
C GLU A 57 17.91 -2.69 -10.17
N ALA A 58 18.75 -1.71 -9.83
CA ALA A 58 19.18 -1.44 -8.47
C ALA A 58 17.99 -1.04 -7.57
N ALA A 59 17.07 -0.22 -8.08
CA ALA A 59 15.87 0.17 -7.35
C ALA A 59 14.96 -1.05 -7.05
N LYS A 60 14.71 -1.90 -8.06
CA LYS A 60 13.92 -3.13 -7.91
C LYS A 60 14.58 -4.10 -6.94
N THR A 61 15.88 -4.33 -7.09
CA THR A 61 16.63 -5.25 -6.20
C THR A 61 16.51 -4.81 -4.73
N ALA A 62 16.68 -3.51 -4.45
CA ALA A 62 16.55 -2.99 -3.10
C ALA A 62 15.09 -3.06 -2.59
N HIS A 63 14.12 -2.77 -3.45
CA HIS A 63 12.69 -2.88 -3.15
C HIS A 63 12.29 -4.32 -2.78
N ASP A 64 12.68 -5.30 -3.59
CA ASP A 64 12.34 -6.72 -3.39
C ASP A 64 13.03 -7.29 -2.14
N SER A 65 14.26 -6.85 -1.86
CA SER A 65 14.96 -7.17 -0.61
C SER A 65 14.19 -6.65 0.61
N LEU A 66 13.74 -5.39 0.57
CA LEU A 66 12.93 -4.79 1.63
C LEU A 66 11.59 -5.54 1.79
N GLU A 67 10.92 -5.88 0.70
CA GLU A 67 9.68 -6.65 0.73
C GLU A 67 9.85 -8.00 1.43
N LYS A 68 10.91 -8.74 1.09
CA LYS A 68 11.23 -10.02 1.73
C LYS A 68 11.46 -9.84 3.23
N GLN A 69 12.26 -8.85 3.60
CA GLN A 69 12.55 -8.54 5.00
C GLN A 69 11.28 -8.18 5.80
N LEU A 70 10.36 -7.41 5.20
CA LEU A 70 9.07 -7.08 5.83
C LEU A 70 8.17 -8.31 6.01
N GLY A 71 8.21 -9.26 5.06
CA GLY A 71 7.49 -10.52 5.15
C GLY A 71 8.02 -11.42 6.28
N GLU A 72 9.34 -11.54 6.40
CA GLU A 72 10.01 -12.30 7.48
C GLU A 72 9.75 -11.68 8.86
N TYR A 73 9.51 -10.37 8.92
CA TYR A 73 9.13 -9.65 10.15
C TYR A 73 7.71 -9.98 10.64
N GLY A 74 6.98 -10.88 9.95
CA GLY A 74 5.69 -11.41 10.40
C GLY A 74 4.52 -10.43 10.28
N ARG A 75 4.66 -9.38 9.46
CA ARG A 75 3.63 -8.35 9.30
C ARG A 75 2.54 -8.81 8.35
N LYS A 76 1.31 -8.39 8.62
CA LYS A 76 0.21 -8.53 7.68
C LYS A 76 0.31 -7.39 6.66
N LEU A 77 0.81 -7.72 5.48
CA LEU A 77 1.04 -6.76 4.42
C LEU A 77 -0.08 -6.84 3.39
N PHE A 78 -0.57 -5.68 2.95
CA PHE A 78 -1.42 -5.56 1.76
C PHE A 78 -0.56 -5.11 0.59
N LYS A 79 -0.62 -5.85 -0.52
CA LYS A 79 0.15 -5.57 -1.74
C LYS A 79 -0.78 -5.05 -2.82
N ASN A 80 -0.41 -3.95 -3.47
CA ASN A 80 -1.20 -3.33 -4.52
C ASN A 80 -0.32 -2.76 -5.64
N ALA A 81 -0.28 -3.42 -6.80
CA ALA A 81 0.38 -2.89 -8.00
C ALA A 81 1.83 -2.36 -7.78
N GLY A 82 2.58 -3.04 -6.90
CA GLY A 82 3.94 -2.67 -6.51
C GLY A 82 4.04 -1.89 -5.20
N ASP A 83 2.92 -1.42 -4.65
CA ASP A 83 2.85 -0.85 -3.31
C ASP A 83 2.74 -1.95 -2.24
N ILE A 84 3.35 -1.73 -1.08
CA ILE A 84 3.30 -2.60 0.09
C ILE A 84 2.86 -1.76 1.29
N ILE A 85 1.81 -2.20 1.99
CA ILE A 85 1.21 -1.48 3.13
C ILE A 85 1.14 -2.41 4.34
N ASP A 86 1.62 -1.95 5.50
CA ASP A 86 1.28 -2.61 6.76
C ASP A 86 -0.16 -2.27 7.18
N VAL A 87 -1.03 -3.27 7.15
CA VAL A 87 -2.45 -3.08 7.48
C VAL A 87 -2.68 -2.76 8.96
N SER A 88 -1.73 -3.08 9.85
CA SER A 88 -1.85 -2.76 11.28
C SER A 88 -1.84 -1.25 11.57
N ARG A 89 -1.37 -0.46 10.59
CA ARG A 89 -1.27 0.99 10.66
C ARG A 89 -2.33 1.71 9.84
N VAL A 90 -3.22 0.99 9.17
CA VAL A 90 -4.33 1.60 8.42
C VAL A 90 -5.43 1.98 9.41
N THR A 91 -5.75 3.28 9.49
CA THR A 91 -6.78 3.80 10.41
C THR A 91 -8.16 3.84 9.77
N SER A 92 -8.21 4.12 8.46
CA SER A 92 -9.45 4.12 7.68
C SER A 92 -9.15 4.03 6.18
N PHE A 93 -10.15 3.64 5.41
CA PHE A 93 -10.08 3.62 3.95
C PHE A 93 -11.43 4.00 3.34
N SER A 94 -11.41 4.64 2.18
CA SER A 94 -12.62 5.13 1.52
C SER A 94 -13.43 4.01 0.85
N LYS A 95 -14.61 4.37 0.36
CA LYS A 95 -15.26 3.61 -0.72
C LYS A 95 -14.42 3.74 -2.01
N VAL A 96 -14.75 2.93 -3.02
CA VAL A 96 -14.20 3.13 -4.36
C VAL A 96 -14.65 4.49 -4.89
N ILE A 97 -13.72 5.26 -5.42
CA ILE A 97 -13.96 6.58 -5.99
C ILE A 97 -13.65 6.51 -7.49
N THR A 98 -14.58 6.95 -8.32
CA THR A 98 -14.32 7.17 -9.75
C THR A 98 -13.59 8.50 -9.94
N LEU A 99 -12.46 8.47 -10.64
CA LEU A 99 -11.63 9.63 -10.91
C LEU A 99 -12.26 10.46 -12.04
N LYS A 100 -12.42 11.77 -11.82
CA LYS A 100 -12.94 12.70 -12.84
C LYS A 100 -12.06 12.78 -14.08
N LYS A 101 -10.75 12.60 -13.91
CA LYS A 101 -9.76 12.50 -14.98
C LYS A 101 -8.94 11.23 -14.74
N PRO A 102 -8.78 10.35 -15.74
CA PRO A 102 -7.93 9.19 -15.58
C PRO A 102 -6.50 9.61 -15.21
N GLN A 103 -5.90 8.93 -14.25
CA GLN A 103 -4.52 9.13 -13.86
C GLN A 103 -3.76 7.84 -14.16
N GLN A 104 -2.71 7.91 -14.99
CA GLN A 104 -1.92 6.73 -15.38
C GLN A 104 -2.79 5.56 -15.90
N ASN A 105 -3.78 5.85 -16.76
CA ASN A 105 -4.76 4.87 -17.27
C ASN A 105 -5.66 4.21 -16.20
N CYS A 106 -5.68 4.74 -14.98
CA CYS A 106 -6.57 4.31 -13.91
C CYS A 106 -7.79 5.23 -13.84
N THR A 107 -8.96 4.62 -13.62
CA THR A 107 -10.26 5.31 -13.58
C THR A 107 -10.87 5.30 -12.19
N HIS A 108 -10.39 4.44 -11.30
CA HIS A 108 -10.90 4.26 -9.95
C HIS A 108 -9.78 4.33 -8.93
N ALA A 109 -10.09 4.75 -7.71
CA ALA A 109 -9.13 4.81 -6.61
C ALA A 109 -9.75 4.46 -5.26
N ILE A 110 -8.89 4.05 -4.32
CA ILE A 110 -9.20 3.92 -2.89
C ILE A 110 -8.21 4.81 -2.15
N ILE A 111 -8.72 5.62 -1.22
CA ILE A 111 -7.90 6.45 -0.35
C ILE A 111 -7.72 5.71 0.98
N LEU A 112 -6.48 5.55 1.43
CA LEU A 112 -6.14 4.98 2.73
C LEU A 112 -5.54 6.05 3.61
N ASN A 113 -5.98 6.12 4.86
CA ASN A 113 -5.34 6.90 5.90
C ASN A 113 -4.49 5.97 6.76
N ILE A 114 -3.21 6.28 6.90
CA ILE A 114 -2.29 5.54 7.77
C ILE A 114 -1.91 6.37 8.99
N ASP A 115 -1.71 5.67 10.10
CA ASP A 115 -1.21 6.22 11.35
C ASP A 115 0.30 6.48 11.26
N THR A 116 0.69 7.72 11.56
CA THR A 116 2.08 8.17 11.66
C THR A 116 2.19 9.00 12.93
N CYS A 117 3.24 8.78 13.73
CA CYS A 117 3.50 9.42 15.03
C CYS A 117 3.82 10.93 14.94
N THR A 118 3.78 11.55 13.76
CA THR A 118 3.94 13.00 13.61
C THR A 118 2.58 13.69 13.72
N ASP A 119 2.49 14.69 14.60
CA ASP A 119 1.30 15.52 14.89
C ASP A 119 0.67 16.22 13.66
N GLU A 120 1.36 16.26 12.52
CA GLU A 120 0.86 16.85 11.29
C GLU A 120 0.39 15.79 10.28
N LYS A 121 -0.93 15.58 10.28
CA LYS A 121 -1.74 14.91 9.24
C LYS A 121 -1.49 13.41 9.06
N GLN A 122 -2.53 12.62 9.36
CA GLN A 122 -2.73 11.29 8.79
C GLN A 122 -2.31 11.28 7.32
N ARG A 123 -1.37 10.41 6.95
CA ARG A 123 -0.90 10.38 5.56
C ARG A 123 -1.91 9.62 4.71
N GLN A 124 -2.36 10.28 3.66
CA GLN A 124 -3.25 9.72 2.65
C GLN A 124 -2.44 9.03 1.55
N ILE A 125 -2.78 7.78 1.29
CA ILE A 125 -2.24 6.98 0.17
C ILE A 125 -3.39 6.74 -0.80
N TRP A 126 -3.14 7.01 -2.08
CA TRP A 126 -4.11 6.81 -3.15
C TRP A 126 -3.73 5.56 -3.93
N LEU A 127 -4.52 4.50 -3.81
CA LEU A 127 -4.35 3.29 -4.59
C LEU A 127 -5.21 3.39 -5.84
N HIS A 128 -4.58 3.27 -6.99
CA HIS A 128 -5.20 3.48 -8.29
C HIS A 128 -5.50 2.15 -8.99
N TYR A 129 -6.64 2.09 -9.66
CA TYR A 129 -7.17 0.89 -10.32
C TYR A 129 -7.71 1.21 -11.71
N LYS A 130 -7.55 0.25 -12.63
CA LYS A 130 -8.01 0.37 -14.02
C LYS A 130 -9.54 0.24 -14.17
N SER A 131 -10.19 -0.49 -13.26
CA SER A 131 -11.64 -0.73 -13.28
C SER A 131 -12.25 -0.66 -11.88
N ASP A 132 -13.57 -0.45 -11.83
CA ASP A 132 -14.34 -0.50 -10.58
C ASP A 132 -14.25 -1.87 -9.91
N GLU A 133 -14.38 -2.95 -10.69
CA GLU A 133 -14.28 -4.32 -10.19
C GLU A 133 -12.94 -4.58 -9.50
N SER A 134 -11.83 -4.13 -10.09
CA SER A 134 -10.49 -4.25 -9.51
C SER A 134 -10.41 -3.51 -8.17
N ALA A 135 -10.93 -2.28 -8.12
CA ALA A 135 -10.94 -1.48 -6.90
C ALA A 135 -11.84 -2.12 -5.82
N THR A 136 -13.03 -2.60 -6.19
CA THR A 136 -13.96 -3.25 -5.27
C THR A 136 -13.36 -4.53 -4.68
N ASN A 137 -12.70 -5.34 -5.50
CA ASN A 137 -12.02 -6.55 -5.05
C ASN A 137 -10.83 -6.22 -4.13
N ALA A 138 -10.02 -5.22 -4.48
CA ALA A 138 -8.91 -4.76 -3.64
C ALA A 138 -9.41 -4.21 -2.29
N ARG A 139 -10.52 -3.46 -2.27
CA ARG A 139 -11.16 -2.98 -1.05
C ARG A 139 -11.63 -4.12 -0.16
N LYS A 140 -12.25 -5.16 -0.74
CA LYS A 140 -12.68 -6.36 0.01
C LYS A 140 -11.46 -7.08 0.61
N ALA A 141 -10.40 -7.26 -0.17
CA ALA A 141 -9.16 -7.88 0.30
C ALA A 141 -8.52 -7.09 1.47
N LEU A 142 -8.45 -5.76 1.34
CA LEU A 142 -7.95 -4.87 2.41
C LEU A 142 -8.78 -5.01 3.69
N TYR A 143 -10.12 -4.99 3.57
CA TYR A 143 -11.01 -5.17 4.72
C TYR A 143 -10.80 -6.51 5.42
N THR A 144 -10.65 -7.60 4.65
CA THR A 144 -10.38 -8.93 5.20
C THR A 144 -9.06 -8.96 5.98
N LEU A 145 -7.98 -8.37 5.43
CA LEU A 145 -6.68 -8.33 6.10
C LEU A 145 -6.71 -7.50 7.39
N ILE A 146 -7.39 -6.34 7.37
CA ILE A 146 -7.56 -5.50 8.57
C ILE A 146 -8.37 -6.26 9.62
N SER A 147 -9.48 -6.90 9.24
CA SER A 147 -10.32 -7.68 10.15
C SER A 147 -9.54 -8.82 10.79
N MET A 148 -8.72 -9.52 10.01
CA MET A 148 -7.82 -10.56 10.50
C MET A 148 -6.73 -9.99 11.42
N ALA A 149 -6.21 -8.79 11.16
CA ALA A 149 -5.18 -8.15 11.98
C ALA A 149 -5.72 -7.68 13.33
N SER A 150 -6.94 -7.14 13.36
CA SER A 150 -7.60 -6.62 14.57
C SER A 150 -8.28 -7.70 15.42
N GLY A 151 -8.21 -8.97 15.04
CA GLY A 151 -8.85 -10.09 15.77
C GLY A 151 -10.38 -10.17 15.60
N ASN A 152 -10.99 -9.22 14.88
CA ASN A 152 -12.40 -9.26 14.53
C ASN A 152 -12.60 -10.22 13.36
N ARG A 153 -12.98 -11.47 13.64
CA ARG A 153 -13.56 -12.37 12.62
C ARG A 153 -14.93 -11.84 12.19
N ALA A 154 -14.96 -10.82 11.35
CA ALA A 154 -16.15 -10.50 10.58
C ALA A 154 -16.18 -11.41 9.35
N VAL A 155 -16.95 -12.50 9.45
CA VAL A 155 -17.38 -13.28 8.30
C VAL A 155 -18.09 -12.32 7.35
N PRO A 156 -17.79 -12.29 6.04
CA PRO A 156 -18.59 -11.50 5.12
C PRO A 156 -20.01 -12.08 5.12
N ALA A 157 -20.99 -11.27 5.55
CA ALA A 157 -22.39 -11.56 5.35
C ALA A 157 -22.60 -11.74 3.84
N HIS A 158 -22.78 -13.00 3.43
CA HIS A 158 -23.26 -13.32 2.11
C HIS A 158 -24.62 -12.63 1.96
N GLU A 159 -24.78 -11.86 0.90
CA GLU A 159 -26.07 -11.30 0.49
C GLU A 159 -27.08 -12.46 0.45
N GLU A 160 -28.06 -12.42 1.36
CA GLU A 160 -29.29 -13.19 1.23
C GLU A 160 -29.97 -12.72 -0.04
N LYS A 161 -29.76 -13.46 -1.12
CA LYS A 161 -30.70 -13.47 -2.23
C LYS A 161 -32.02 -14.04 -1.72
N ASN A 162 -32.91 -13.16 -1.30
CA ASN A 162 -34.34 -13.40 -1.37
C ASN A 162 -34.72 -13.49 -2.86
N GLU A 163 -34.61 -14.67 -3.44
CA GLU A 163 -35.45 -15.07 -4.57
C GLU A 163 -36.46 -16.07 -4.00
N GLU A 164 -37.63 -15.54 -3.65
CA GLU A 164 -38.82 -16.33 -3.38
C GLU A 164 -39.03 -17.32 -4.53
N ALA A 165 -39.00 -18.60 -4.17
CA ALA A 165 -39.56 -19.66 -4.98
C ALA A 165 -41.07 -19.44 -5.09
N LEU A 166 -41.53 -18.84 -6.20
CA LEU A 166 -42.92 -19.01 -6.61
C LEU A 166 -43.02 -20.25 -7.49
N VAL A 167 -43.31 -21.35 -6.82
CA VAL A 167 -43.72 -22.63 -7.41
C VAL A 167 -45.06 -22.44 -8.11
N THR A 168 -45.11 -22.90 -9.35
CA THR A 168 -46.30 -23.16 -10.16
C THR A 168 -47.29 -24.09 -9.44
N ALA A 169 -48.56 -23.66 -9.36
CA ALA A 169 -49.75 -24.51 -9.40
C ALA A 169 -50.93 -23.69 -9.92
#